data_AF-A0A847SYV2-F1
#
_entry.id   AF-A0A847SYV2-F1
#
_cell.length_a   1.000
_cell.length_b   1.000
_cell.length_c   1.000
_cell.angle_alpha   90.00
_cell.angle_beta   90.00
_cell.angle_gamma   90.00
#
_symmetry.space_group_name_H-M   'P 1'
#
loop_
_entity.id
_entity.type
_entity.pdbx_description
1 polymer ?
#
loop_
_entity_poly.entity_id
_entity_poly.type
_entity_poly.pdbx_seq_one_letter_code
_entity_poly.pdbx_strand_id
1 'polypeptide(L)'
;MGKHLHHLMPCCKDVTMLVEKRLQQEPLTWMQRLGLKFHLLLCVYCRRYVKQTAIMHRQLQEYREAFTAPNEQVKQQWEALVAAYLKNDKDL
;
A
#
# COMPACT_ATOMS: atom_id res chain seq x y z
N MET A 1 -19.49 -25.81 -10.50
CA MET A 1 -19.47 -24.78 -11.56
C MET A 1 -19.48 -23.37 -10.95
N GLY A 2 -18.38 -22.91 -10.31
CA GLY A 2 -18.43 -21.65 -9.54
C GLY A 2 -17.17 -20.77 -9.52
N LYS A 3 -16.09 -21.16 -10.21
CA LYS A 3 -14.82 -20.41 -10.16
C LYS A 3 -14.75 -19.25 -11.17
N HIS A 4 -15.57 -19.26 -12.22
CA HIS A 4 -15.51 -18.25 -13.28
C HIS A 4 -16.40 -17.03 -13.03
N LEU A 5 -17.52 -17.19 -12.30
CA LEU A 5 -18.44 -16.08 -12.01
C LEU A 5 -17.78 -15.01 -11.13
N HIS A 6 -16.98 -15.43 -10.15
CA HIS A 6 -16.21 -14.54 -9.27
C HIS A 6 -15.19 -13.66 -10.00
N HIS A 7 -14.75 -14.05 -11.19
CA HIS A 7 -13.84 -13.23 -12.01
C HIS A 7 -14.59 -12.23 -12.90
N LEU A 8 -15.83 -12.52 -13.28
CA LEU A 8 -16.66 -11.66 -14.14
C LEU A 8 -17.40 -10.59 -13.35
N MET A 9 -17.84 -10.92 -12.13
CA MET A 9 -18.50 -9.97 -11.21
C MET A 9 -17.95 -10.17 -9.79
N PRO A 10 -16.74 -9.68 -9.50
CA PRO A 10 -16.12 -9.82 -8.20
C PRO A 10 -16.93 -9.08 -7.13
N CYS A 11 -16.90 -9.57 -5.89
CA CYS A 11 -17.45 -8.83 -4.76
C CYS A 11 -16.53 -7.67 -4.35
N CYS A 12 -17.01 -6.75 -3.49
CA CYS A 12 -16.21 -5.60 -3.05
C CYS A 12 -14.86 -6.01 -2.44
N LYS A 13 -14.82 -7.13 -1.69
CA LYS A 13 -13.59 -7.67 -1.09
C LYS A 13 -12.59 -8.14 -2.14
N ASP A 14 -13.06 -8.84 -3.17
CA ASP A 14 -12.20 -9.29 -4.26
C ASP A 14 -11.68 -8.09 -5.06
N VAL A 15 -12.52 -7.06 -5.24
CA VAL A 15 -12.13 -5.82 -5.92
C VAL A 15 -11.02 -5.09 -5.18
N THR A 16 -11.11 -4.91 -3.86
CA THR A 16 -10.03 -4.27 -3.10
C THR A 16 -8.74 -5.07 -3.21
N MET A 17 -8.80 -6.41 -3.11
CA MET A 17 -7.63 -7.28 -3.32
C MET A 17 -7.03 -7.14 -4.73
N LEU A 18 -7.84 -7.11 -5.79
CA LEU A 18 -7.35 -6.94 -7.17
C LEU A 18 -6.72 -5.55 -7.39
N VAL A 19 -7.20 -4.53 -6.68
CA VAL A 19 -6.62 -3.18 -6.70
C VAL A 19 -5.26 -3.16 -6.03
N GLU A 20 -5.12 -3.72 -4.83
CA GLU A 20 -3.82 -3.86 -4.16
C GLU A 20 -2.83 -4.66 -5.00
N LYS A 21 -3.28 -5.79 -5.56
CA LYS A 21 -2.47 -6.64 -6.45
C LYS A 21 -1.92 -5.85 -7.64
N ARG A 22 -2.76 -5.01 -8.27
CA ARG A 22 -2.34 -4.14 -9.37
C ARG A 22 -1.29 -3.12 -8.93
N LEU A 23 -1.45 -2.53 -7.74
CA LEU A 23 -0.55 -1.50 -7.21
C LEU A 23 0.82 -2.06 -6.82
N GLN A 24 0.87 -3.34 -6.42
CA GLN A 24 2.10 -4.10 -6.21
C GLN A 24 2.78 -4.55 -7.52
N GLN A 25 2.35 -4.02 -8.67
CA GLN A 25 2.84 -4.36 -10.01
C GLN A 25 2.63 -5.82 -10.42
N GLU A 26 1.76 -6.57 -9.73
CA GLU A 26 1.45 -7.92 -10.14
C GLU A 26 0.46 -7.93 -11.34
N PRO A 27 0.70 -8.77 -12.36
CA PRO A 27 -0.16 -8.82 -13.52
C PRO A 27 -1.55 -9.38 -13.18
N LEU A 28 -2.58 -8.57 -13.45
CA LEU A 28 -3.97 -9.03 -13.47
C LEU A 28 -4.28 -9.74 -14.79
N THR A 29 -5.02 -10.85 -14.71
CA THR A 29 -5.54 -11.52 -15.90
C THR A 29 -6.58 -10.66 -16.62
N TRP A 30 -6.79 -10.90 -17.92
CA TRP A 30 -7.76 -10.13 -18.72
C TRP A 30 -9.18 -10.18 -18.15
N MET A 31 -9.62 -11.34 -17.65
CA MET A 31 -10.93 -11.48 -17.00
C MET A 31 -11.04 -10.64 -15.72
N GLN A 32 -9.99 -10.65 -14.87
CA GLN A 32 -9.96 -9.84 -13.65
C GLN A 32 -10.02 -8.34 -13.97
N ARG A 33 -9.36 -7.90 -15.05
CA ARG A 33 -9.42 -6.50 -15.50
C ARG A 33 -10.83 -6.10 -15.93
N LEU A 34 -11.53 -6.99 -16.64
CA LEU A 34 -12.91 -6.75 -17.08
C LEU A 34 -13.88 -6.71 -15.88
N GLY A 35 -13.82 -7.71 -15.00
CA GLY A 35 -14.68 -7.74 -13.80
C GLY A 35 -14.44 -6.55 -12.86
N LEU A 36 -13.18 -6.13 -12.69
CA LEU A 36 -12.85 -4.93 -11.93
C LEU A 36 -13.43 -3.67 -12.57
N LYS A 37 -13.29 -3.48 -13.89
CA LYS A 37 -13.87 -2.33 -14.60
C LYS A 37 -15.39 -2.30 -14.42
N PHE A 38 -16.07 -3.43 -14.62
CA PHE A 38 -17.52 -3.53 -14.47
C PHE A 38 -17.97 -3.20 -13.05
N HIS A 39 -17.34 -3.78 -12.03
CA HIS A 39 -17.68 -3.50 -10.64
C HIS A 39 -17.48 -2.02 -10.29
N LEU A 40 -16.40 -1.40 -10.76
CA LEU A 40 -16.15 0.03 -10.55
C LEU A 40 -17.15 0.94 -11.28
N LEU A 41 -17.88 0.48 -12.30
CA LEU A 41 -18.99 1.24 -12.88
C LEU A 41 -20.22 1.24 -11.97
N LEU A 42 -20.46 0.15 -11.24
CA LEU A 42 -21.65 -0.02 -10.40
C LEU A 42 -21.46 0.45 -8.95
N CYS A 43 -20.29 0.20 -8.36
CA CYS A 43 -20.05 0.45 -6.94
C CYS A 43 -19.28 1.76 -6.70
N VAL A 44 -19.96 2.76 -6.14
CA VAL A 44 -19.34 4.05 -5.79
C VAL A 44 -18.28 3.93 -4.69
N TYR A 45 -18.45 3.01 -3.74
CA TYR A 45 -17.51 2.81 -2.64
C TYR A 45 -16.17 2.28 -3.13
N CYS A 46 -16.19 1.28 -4.03
CA CYS A 46 -14.98 0.76 -4.63
C CYS A 46 -14.29 1.82 -5.52
N ARG A 47 -15.04 2.71 -6.20
CA ARG A 47 -14.43 3.85 -6.90
C ARG A 47 -13.69 4.80 -5.94
N ARG A 48 -14.30 5.12 -4.80
CA ARG A 48 -13.68 5.99 -3.78
C ARG A 48 -12.43 5.34 -3.20
N TYR A 49 -12.51 4.04 -2.87
CA TYR A 49 -11.39 3.25 -2.41
C TYR A 49 -10.21 3.33 -3.39
N VAL A 50 -10.44 3.01 -4.67
CA VAL A 50 -9.39 3.05 -5.71
C VAL A 50 -8.71 4.41 -5.79
N LYS A 51 -9.49 5.50 -5.71
CA LYS A 51 -8.93 6.87 -5.71
C LYS A 51 -8.06 7.11 -4.47
N GLN A 52 -8.54 6.74 -3.29
CA GLN A 52 -7.82 6.92 -2.03
C GLN A 52 -6.49 6.14 -2.03
N THR A 53 -6.55 4.85 -2.38
CA THR A 53 -5.37 3.99 -2.42
C THR A 53 -4.35 4.48 -3.45
N ALA A 54 -4.80 4.96 -4.61
CA ALA A 54 -3.90 5.52 -5.62
C ALA A 54 -3.15 6.77 -5.11
N ILE A 55 -3.82 7.65 -4.36
CA ILE A 55 -3.19 8.83 -3.73
C ILE A 55 -2.16 8.38 -2.70
N MET A 56 -2.52 7.46 -1.79
CA MET A 56 -1.61 6.94 -0.77
C MET A 56 -0.36 6.29 -1.38
N HIS A 57 -0.54 5.47 -2.42
CA HIS A 57 0.58 4.82 -3.10
C HIS A 57 1.49 5.82 -3.80
N ARG A 58 0.92 6.83 -4.46
CA ARG A 58 1.72 7.88 -5.11
C ARG A 58 2.56 8.64 -4.09
N GLN A 59 1.95 9.06 -2.98
CA GLN A 59 2.68 9.74 -1.90
C GLN A 59 3.77 8.84 -1.32
N LEU A 60 3.47 7.56 -1.08
CA LEU A 60 4.47 6.62 -0.57
C LEU A 60 5.63 6.41 -1.55
N GLN A 61 5.37 6.39 -2.86
CA GLN A 61 6.41 6.33 -3.88
C GLN A 61 7.29 7.59 -3.88
N GLU A 62 6.67 8.77 -3.86
CA GLU A 62 7.39 10.05 -3.76
C GLU A 62 8.26 10.10 -2.48
N TYR A 63 7.72 9.66 -1.34
CA TYR A 63 8.48 9.51 -0.10
C TYR A 63 9.62 8.50 -0.22
N ARG A 64 9.40 7.34 -0.84
CA ARG A 64 10.45 6.32 -1.02
C ARG A 64 11.59 6.79 -1.90
N GLU A 65 11.28 7.55 -2.96
CA GLU A 65 12.28 8.12 -3.86
C GLU A 65 13.06 9.25 -3.19
N ALA A 66 12.37 10.09 -2.40
CA ALA A 66 13.02 11.13 -1.59
C ALA A 66 13.73 10.57 -0.34
N PHE A 67 13.39 9.35 0.09
CA PHE A 67 13.97 8.72 1.27
C PHE A 67 15.41 8.30 0.98
N THR A 68 16.34 9.10 1.48
CA THR A 68 17.73 8.69 1.63
C THR A 68 17.83 7.81 2.87
N ALA A 69 18.26 6.56 2.70
CA ALA A 69 18.56 5.70 3.84
C ALA A 69 19.54 6.42 4.78
N PRO A 70 19.32 6.36 6.11
CA PRO A 70 20.26 6.94 7.08
C PRO A 70 21.66 6.42 6.79
N ASN A 71 22.61 7.33 6.58
CA ASN A 71 24.01 6.94 6.46
C ASN A 71 24.57 6.53 7.82
N GLU A 72 25.76 5.93 7.82
CA GLU A 72 26.40 5.43 9.04
C GLU A 72 26.57 6.54 10.10
N GLN A 73 26.78 7.79 9.67
CA GLN A 73 26.91 8.93 10.58
C GLN A 73 25.59 9.26 11.31
N VAL A 74 24.45 9.24 10.60
CA VAL A 74 23.13 9.44 11.21
C VAL A 74 22.82 8.32 12.22
N LYS A 75 23.18 7.08 11.89
CA LYS A 75 23.02 5.94 12.81
C LYS A 75 23.83 6.14 14.10
N GLN A 76 25.11 6.47 13.98
CA GLN A 76 25.99 6.71 15.13
C GLN A 76 25.50 7.87 16.00
N GLN A 77 25.02 8.96 15.38
CA GLN A 77 24.42 10.07 16.11
C GLN A 77 23.18 9.64 16.90
N TRP A 78 22.32 8.82 16.30
CA TRP A 78 21.11 8.32 16.95
C TRP A 78 21.44 7.40 18.13
N GLU A 79 22.38 6.47 17.97
CA GLU A 79 22.85 5.58 19.03
C GLU A 79 23.44 6.35 20.21
N ALA A 80 24.21 7.41 19.94
CA ALA A 80 24.77 8.27 20.97
C ALA A 80 23.67 9.03 21.76
N LEU A 81 22.64 9.54 21.07
CA LEU A 81 21.50 10.21 21.71
C LEU A 81 20.69 9.26 22.58
N VAL A 82 20.43 8.04 22.11
CA VAL A 82 19.72 7.01 22.88
C VAL A 82 20.52 6.61 24.11
N ALA A 83 21.83 6.40 23.97
CA ALA A 83 22.70 6.07 25.09
C ALA A 83 22.70 7.17 26.16
N ALA A 84 22.71 8.44 25.76
CA ALA A 84 22.62 9.58 26.68
C ALA A 84 21.26 9.65 27.39
N TYR A 85 20.16 9.45 26.65
CA TYR A 85 18.81 9.45 27.22
C TYR A 85 18.64 8.33 28.26
N LEU A 86 19.05 7.10 27.92
CA LEU A 86 18.96 5.95 28.83
C LEU A 86 19.88 6.08 30.06
N LYS A 87 20.97 6.82 29.94
CA LYS A 87 21.85 7.09 31.08
C LYS A 87 21.20 8.09 32.04
N ASN A 88 20.66 9.19 31.53
CA ASN A 88 19.96 10.19 32.33
C ASN A 88 18.71 9.63 33.03
N ASP A 89 18.03 8.65 32.44
CA ASP A 89 16.86 7.98 33.03
C ASP A 89 17.23 7.01 34.17
N LYS A 90 18.47 6.53 34.22
CA LYS A 90 18.99 5.68 35.31
C LYS A 90 19.58 6.46 36.49
N ASP A 91 19.79 7.76 36.30
CA ASP A 91 20.32 8.68 37.32
C ASP A 91 19.18 9.37 38.15
N LEU A 92 17.93 8.90 37.98
CA LEU A 92 16.74 9.27 38.78
C LEU A 92 16.31 8.10 39.69
#